data_AF-A0A497HM00-F1
#
_entry.id   AF-A0A497HM00-F1
#
_cell.length_a   1.000
_cell.length_b   1.000
_cell.length_c   1.000
_cell.angle_alpha   90.00
_cell.angle_beta   90.00
_cell.angle_gamma   90.00
#
_symmetry.space_group_name_H-M   'P 1'
#
loop_
_entity.id
_entity.type
_entity.pdbx_description
1 polymer ?
#
loop_
_entity_poly.entity_id
_entity_poly.type
_entity_poly.pdbx_seq_one_letter_code
_entity_poly.pdbx_strand_id
1 'polypeptide(L)'
;MADYLEQFSFLPLTFTLKALTPIRLPAYKGSTFRGAFGATFRRVVCVLKKGNCQGCLLKERCPYSYVFETPVPEGASKMRKYPYAPHP
;
A
#
# COMPACT_ATOMS: atom_id res chain seq x y z
N MET A 1 -14.13 6.14 24.58
CA MET A 1 -13.96 6.02 23.11
C MET A 1 -12.62 6.66 22.66
N ALA A 2 -11.54 6.44 23.42
CA ALA A 2 -10.22 7.09 23.22
C ALA A 2 -9.03 6.12 23.38
N ASP A 3 -9.29 4.85 23.73
CA ASP A 3 -8.27 3.94 24.27
C ASP A 3 -7.41 3.24 23.19
N TYR A 4 -7.93 3.13 21.96
CA TYR A 4 -7.26 2.41 20.85
C TYR A 4 -6.21 3.25 20.10
N LEU A 5 -6.25 4.58 20.24
CA LEU A 5 -5.25 5.45 19.62
C LEU A 5 -3.96 5.53 20.44
N GLU A 6 -4.01 5.22 21.74
CA GLU A 6 -2.82 5.22 22.62
C GLU A 6 -1.82 4.10 22.27
N GLN A 7 -2.27 3.05 21.57
CA GLN A 7 -1.43 1.94 21.11
C GLN A 7 -0.91 2.13 19.67
N PHE A 8 -1.24 3.23 19.01
CA PHE A 8 -0.84 3.46 17.63
C PHE A 8 0.37 4.41 17.57
N SER A 9 1.54 3.85 17.27
CA SER A 9 2.75 4.64 17.07
C SER A 9 2.81 5.21 15.66
N PHE A 10 2.86 6.53 15.54
CA PHE A 10 3.11 7.22 14.29
C PHE A 10 4.60 7.53 14.15
N LEU A 11 5.15 7.27 12.96
CA LEU A 11 6.48 7.73 12.59
C LEU A 11 6.34 8.89 11.58
N PRO A 12 6.43 10.17 12.02
CA PRO A 12 6.39 11.30 11.12
C PRO A 12 7.68 11.36 10.31
N LEU A 13 7.56 11.29 8.98
CA LEU A 13 8.69 11.34 8.05
C LEU A 13 8.54 12.52 7.09
N THR A 14 9.61 13.30 6.96
CA THR A 14 9.69 14.39 5.98
C THR A 14 10.68 14.02 4.90
N PHE A 15 10.23 14.05 3.64
CA PHE A 15 11.07 13.80 2.47
C PHE A 15 11.23 15.08 1.66
N THR A 16 12.47 15.49 1.40
CA THR A 16 12.77 16.57 0.46
C THR A 16 13.26 15.96 -0.84
N LEU A 17 12.48 16.15 -1.92
CA LEU A 17 12.76 15.57 -3.22
C LEU A 17 12.99 16.67 -4.25
N LYS A 18 13.98 16.47 -5.13
CA LYS A 18 14.27 17.34 -6.26
C LYS A 18 14.06 16.58 -7.56
N ALA A 19 13.32 17.17 -8.49
CA ALA A 19 13.19 16.62 -9.83
C ALA A 19 14.54 16.71 -10.56
N LEU A 20 15.02 15.58 -11.07
CA LEU A 20 16.27 15.52 -11.84
C LEU A 20 16.07 15.95 -13.30
N THR A 21 14.84 15.83 -13.78
CA THR A 21 14.39 16.25 -15.11
C THR A 21 13.08 17.00 -14.98
N PRO A 22 12.67 17.80 -15.99
CA PRO A 22 11.34 18.37 -16.02
C PRO A 22 10.26 17.29 -15.86
N ILE A 23 9.30 17.53 -14.97
CA ILE A 23 8.14 16.64 -14.73
C ILE A 23 6.85 17.44 -14.78
N ARG A 24 5.77 16.81 -15.23
CA ARG A 24 4.40 17.34 -15.11
C ARG A 24 3.70 16.58 -14.01
N LEU A 25 3.29 17.29 -12.96
CA LEU A 25 2.50 16.73 -11.87
C LEU A 25 1.01 17.04 -12.09
N PRO A 26 0.10 16.12 -11.72
CA PRO A 26 -1.32 16.41 -11.69
C PRO A 26 -1.63 17.45 -10.60
N ALA A 27 -2.83 18.04 -10.66
CA ALA A 27 -3.31 18.97 -9.63
C ALA A 27 -3.20 18.35 -8.21
N TYR A 28 -3.52 17.05 -8.10
CA TYR A 28 -3.35 16.29 -6.86
C TYR A 28 -2.04 15.50 -6.85
N LYS A 29 -0.99 16.08 -6.29
CA LYS A 29 0.37 15.48 -6.24
C LYS A 29 0.43 14.16 -5.47
N GLY A 30 -0.46 13.97 -4.48
CA GLY A 30 -0.48 12.79 -3.61
C GLY A 30 -0.64 11.47 -4.37
N SER A 31 -1.42 11.44 -5.45
CA SER A 31 -1.59 10.24 -6.28
C SER A 31 -0.30 9.83 -6.98
N THR A 32 0.50 10.81 -7.42
CA THR A 32 1.81 10.55 -8.04
C THR A 32 2.77 9.95 -7.04
N PHE A 33 2.87 10.53 -5.84
CA PHE A 33 3.77 10.01 -4.80
C PHE A 33 3.34 8.64 -4.28
N ARG A 34 2.04 8.42 -4.04
CA ARG A 34 1.50 7.09 -3.65
C ARG A 34 1.80 6.05 -4.71
N GLY A 35 1.59 6.37 -5.98
CA GLY A 35 1.89 5.48 -7.10
C GLY A 35 3.38 5.15 -7.21
N ALA A 36 4.25 6.16 -7.14
CA ALA A 36 5.70 5.99 -7.19
C ALA A 36 6.23 5.17 -6.01
N PHE A 37 5.74 5.45 -4.80
CA PHE A 37 6.05 4.67 -3.60
C PHE A 37 5.59 3.22 -3.78
N GLY A 38 4.34 2.97 -4.16
CA GLY A 38 3.82 1.61 -4.37
C GLY A 38 4.61 0.81 -5.41
N ALA A 39 4.94 1.43 -6.56
CA ALA A 39 5.73 0.78 -7.60
C ALA A 39 7.15 0.43 -7.15
N THR A 40 7.78 1.31 -6.36
CA THR A 40 9.12 1.11 -5.81
C THR A 40 9.10 0.08 -4.68
N PHE A 41 8.14 0.21 -3.76
CA PHE A 41 7.94 -0.72 -2.66
C PHE A 41 7.71 -2.15 -3.17
N ARG A 42 6.82 -2.34 -4.15
CA ARG A 42 6.63 -3.63 -4.82
C ARG A 42 7.92 -4.19 -5.36
N ARG A 43 8.74 -3.37 -6.02
CA ARG A 43 10.02 -3.81 -6.59
C ARG A 43 10.99 -4.29 -5.52
N VAL A 44 11.02 -3.64 -4.37
CA VAL A 44 11.92 -3.96 -3.26
C VAL A 44 11.47 -5.22 -2.52
N VAL A 45 10.17 -5.37 -2.22
CA VAL A 45 9.69 -6.45 -1.34
C VAL A 45 9.16 -7.69 -2.08
N CYS A 46 8.84 -7.58 -3.37
CA CYS A 46 8.21 -8.68 -4.11
C CYS A 46 9.24 -9.76 -4.47
N VAL A 47 9.12 -10.93 -3.84
CA VAL A 47 9.95 -12.12 -4.13
C VAL A 47 9.77 -12.63 -5.57
N LEU A 48 8.60 -12.41 -6.18
CA LEU A 48 8.28 -12.78 -7.56
C LEU A 48 8.72 -11.71 -8.58
N LYS A 49 9.52 -10.72 -8.18
CA LYS A 49 10.04 -9.65 -9.05
C LYS A 49 8.95 -8.95 -9.88
N LYS A 50 7.87 -8.52 -9.21
CA LYS A 50 6.64 -7.90 -9.79
C LYS A 50 5.72 -8.87 -10.53
N GLY A 51 5.77 -10.17 -10.24
CA GLY A 51 4.76 -11.15 -10.68
C GLY A 51 3.34 -10.81 -10.23
N ASN A 52 2.35 -11.56 -10.74
CA ASN A 52 0.94 -11.35 -10.41
C ASN A 52 0.69 -11.60 -8.91
N CYS A 53 -0.03 -10.69 -8.25
CA CYS A 53 -0.44 -10.87 -6.85
C CYS A 53 -1.63 -11.83 -6.72
N GLN A 54 -2.42 -11.99 -7.79
CA GLN A 54 -3.48 -12.99 -7.88
C GLN A 54 -2.86 -14.39 -7.98
N GLY A 55 -3.15 -15.24 -7.00
CA GLY A 55 -2.56 -16.58 -6.87
C GLY A 55 -1.18 -16.63 -6.20
N CYS A 56 -0.67 -15.50 -5.70
CA CYS A 56 0.59 -15.50 -4.95
C CYS A 56 0.41 -16.19 -3.58
N LEU A 57 1.24 -17.21 -3.29
CA LEU A 57 1.22 -17.96 -2.02
C LEU A 57 1.47 -17.07 -0.78
N LEU A 58 2.13 -15.93 -0.97
CA LEU A 58 2.43 -14.98 0.11
C LEU A 58 1.42 -13.84 0.22
N LYS A 59 0.33 -13.83 -0.56
CA LYS A 59 -0.60 -12.68 -0.66
C LYS A 59 -1.10 -12.17 0.70
N GLU A 60 -1.37 -13.05 1.65
CA GLU A 60 -1.90 -12.65 2.96
C GLU A 60 -0.87 -12.00 3.89
N ARG A 61 0.40 -12.41 3.79
CA ARG A 61 1.50 -11.96 4.65
C ARG A 61 2.47 -11.01 3.96
N CYS A 62 2.27 -10.76 2.66
CA CYS A 62 3.14 -9.91 1.86
C CYS A 62 2.94 -8.43 2.25
N PRO A 63 4.00 -7.71 2.62
CA PRO A 63 3.90 -6.29 2.99
C PRO A 63 3.29 -5.42 1.88
N TYR A 64 3.63 -5.69 0.61
CA TYR A 64 3.03 -4.97 -0.52
C TYR A 64 1.52 -5.23 -0.62
N SER A 65 1.13 -6.50 -0.53
CA SER A 65 -0.28 -6.89 -0.63
C SER A 65 -1.11 -6.29 0.51
N TYR A 66 -0.59 -6.31 1.74
CA TYR A 66 -1.25 -5.69 2.89
C TYR A 66 -1.51 -4.19 2.70
N VAL A 67 -0.53 -3.44 2.19
CA VAL A 67 -0.63 -1.97 2.05
C VAL A 67 -1.42 -1.55 0.80
N PHE A 68 -1.26 -2.26 -0.32
CA PHE A 68 -1.76 -1.80 -1.63
C PHE A 68 -2.88 -2.66 -2.24
N GLU A 69 -2.92 -3.96 -1.97
CA GLU A 69 -3.93 -4.87 -2.53
C GLU A 69 -5.07 -5.13 -1.54
N THR A 70 -4.80 -5.01 -0.23
CA THR A 70 -5.73 -5.17 0.89
C THR A 70 -6.70 -6.35 0.70
N PRO A 71 -6.19 -7.60 0.56
CA PRO A 71 -7.06 -8.76 0.44
C PRO A 71 -7.98 -8.88 1.66
N VAL A 72 -9.22 -9.27 1.42
CA VAL A 72 -10.14 -9.63 2.51
C VAL A 72 -9.57 -10.88 3.20
N PRO A 73 -9.29 -10.85 4.52
CA PRO A 73 -8.75 -12.01 5.22
C PRO A 73 -9.69 -13.21 5.17
N GLU A 74 -9.12 -14.42 5.13
CA GLU A 74 -9.89 -15.64 5.33
C GLU A 74 -10.65 -15.60 6.68
N GLY A 75 -11.94 -15.90 6.66
CA GLY A 75 -12.79 -15.84 7.85
C GLY A 75 -13.38 -14.46 8.18
N ALA A 76 -13.14 -13.43 7.37
CA ALA A 76 -13.75 -12.11 7.60
C ALA A 76 -15.30 -12.18 7.64
N SER A 77 -15.90 -11.64 8.70
CA SER A 77 -17.36 -11.59 8.89
C SER A 77 -18.03 -10.41 8.18
N LYS A 78 -17.23 -9.42 7.73
CA LYS A 78 -17.66 -8.21 7.02
C LYS A 78 -16.91 -8.09 5.68
N MET A 79 -17.44 -7.28 4.76
CA MET A 79 -16.84 -6.99 3.44
C MET A 79 -16.66 -8.20 2.51
N ARG A 80 -17.47 -9.26 2.67
CA ARG A 80 -17.43 -10.49 1.86
C ARG A 80 -17.86 -10.36 0.40
N LYS A 81 -18.57 -9.27 0.04
CA LYS A 81 -19.08 -9.06 -1.32
C LYS A 81 -18.04 -8.49 -2.28
N TYR A 82 -16.90 -8.02 -1.76
CA TYR A 82 -15.85 -7.39 -2.55
C TYR A 82 -14.57 -8.22 -2.47
N PRO A 83 -13.82 -8.37 -3.57
CA PRO A 83 -12.56 -9.14 -3.57
C PRO A 83 -11.44 -8.46 -2.76
N TYR A 84 -11.61 -7.18 -2.44
CA TYR A 84 -10.64 -6.36 -1.71
C TYR A 84 -11.35 -5.56 -0.62
N ALA A 85 -10.69 -5.43 0.53
CA ALA A 85 -11.08 -4.44 1.52
C ALA A 85 -10.78 -3.04 0.99
N PRO A 86 -11.44 -1.99 1.52
CA PRO A 86 -11.18 -0.62 1.10
C PRO A 86 -9.71 -0.29 1.26
N HIS A 87 -9.09 0.18 0.17
CA HIS A 87 -7.71 0.63 0.22
C HIS A 87 -7.64 1.90 1.10
N PRO A 88 -6.68 1.97 2.04
CA PRO A 88 -6.35 3.19 2.74
C PRO A 88 -5.87 4.31 1.80
#